data_AF-Q95BP2-F1
#
_entry.id   AF-Q95BP2-F1
#
_cell.length_a   1.000
_cell.length_b   1.000
_cell.length_c   1.000
_cell.angle_alpha   90.00
_cell.angle_beta   90.00
_cell.angle_gamma   90.00
#
_symmetry.space_group_name_H-M   'P 1'
#
loop_
_entity.id
_entity.type
_entity.pdbx_description
1 polymer ?
#
loop_
_entity_poly.entity_id
_entity_poly.type
_entity_poly.pdbx_seq_one_letter_code
_entity_poly.pdbx_strand_id
1 'polypeptide(L)'
;FLSEACDLVFDAASVGKQFLIVGTKKIVADLVVRAAIRARCHYVNKKWIGGMLTNWSTTEKRLQKFRDVRMEQKMGKLQYLPKKDAVKLKRELSHFMAYLGGIKYMTELPDVVIILDQQ
;
A
#
# COMPACT_ATOMS: atom_id res chain seq x y z
N PHE A 1 -5.54 -28.02 -3.11
CA PHE A 1 -5.21 -26.78 -2.35
C PHE A 1 -4.35 -25.79 -3.14
N LEU A 2 -3.05 -26.06 -3.41
CA LEU A 2 -2.24 -25.06 -4.14
C LEU A 2 -2.68 -24.89 -5.60
N SER A 3 -2.97 -25.99 -6.30
CA SER A 3 -3.49 -25.93 -7.68
C SER A 3 -4.79 -25.12 -7.74
N GLU A 4 -5.77 -25.46 -6.90
CA GLU A 4 -7.06 -24.76 -6.82
C GLU A 4 -6.91 -23.27 -6.51
N ALA A 5 -5.98 -22.90 -5.63
CA ALA A 5 -5.69 -21.50 -5.34
C ALA A 5 -5.06 -20.78 -6.54
N CYS A 6 -4.16 -21.45 -7.27
CA CYS A 6 -3.60 -20.92 -8.51
C CYS A 6 -4.67 -20.74 -9.59
N ASP A 7 -5.57 -21.70 -9.75
CA ASP A 7 -6.67 -21.64 -10.71
C ASP A 7 -7.61 -20.48 -10.38
N LEU A 8 -7.99 -20.29 -9.10
CA LEU A 8 -8.81 -19.17 -8.67
C LEU A 8 -8.14 -17.81 -8.92
N VAL A 9 -6.85 -17.69 -8.62
CA VAL A 9 -6.09 -16.45 -8.86
C VAL A 9 -5.98 -16.18 -10.36
N PHE A 10 -5.78 -17.23 -11.18
CA PHE A 10 -5.73 -17.12 -12.63
C PHE A 10 -7.07 -16.62 -13.20
N ASP A 11 -8.18 -17.23 -12.78
CA ASP A 11 -9.52 -16.82 -13.20
C ASP A 11 -9.83 -15.39 -12.77
N ALA A 12 -9.53 -15.02 -11.52
CA ALA A 12 -9.70 -13.67 -11.02
C ALA A 12 -8.86 -12.64 -11.81
N ALA A 13 -7.62 -12.99 -12.15
CA ALA A 13 -6.75 -12.12 -12.94
C ALA A 13 -7.24 -11.96 -14.38
N SER A 14 -7.82 -13.02 -14.98
CA SER A 14 -8.38 -12.98 -16.34
C SER A 14 -9.55 -11.98 -16.48
N VAL A 15 -10.29 -11.76 -15.38
CA VAL A 15 -11.41 -10.80 -15.31
C VAL A 15 -10.94 -9.39 -14.94
N GLY A 16 -9.65 -9.20 -14.62
CA GLY A 16 -9.09 -7.89 -14.27
C GLY A 16 -9.33 -7.46 -12.82
N LYS A 17 -9.58 -8.42 -11.92
CA LYS A 17 -9.77 -8.14 -10.49
C LYS A 17 -8.53 -7.53 -9.84
N GLN A 18 -8.74 -6.79 -8.76
CA GLN A 18 -7.68 -6.14 -7.99
C GLN A 18 -7.16 -7.04 -6.88
N PHE A 19 -5.83 -7.10 -6.76
CA PHE A 19 -5.14 -7.97 -5.80
C PHE A 19 -4.35 -7.16 -4.78
N LEU A 20 -4.41 -7.61 -3.53
CA LEU A 20 -3.59 -7.10 -2.43
C LEU A 20 -2.76 -8.22 -1.80
N ILE A 21 -1.42 -8.07 -1.83
CA ILE A 21 -0.49 -9.02 -1.22
C ILE A 21 0.00 -8.49 0.12
N VAL A 22 -0.16 -9.28 1.18
CA VAL A 22 0.11 -8.87 2.56
C VAL A 22 1.17 -9.76 3.16
N GLY A 23 2.20 -9.18 3.75
CA GLY A 23 3.16 -9.93 4.56
C GLY A 23 4.07 -8.97 5.30
N THR A 24 3.90 -8.91 6.62
CA THR A 24 4.56 -7.91 7.48
C THR A 24 5.80 -8.44 8.19
N LYS A 25 6.01 -9.77 8.21
CA LYS A 25 7.21 -10.34 8.85
C LYS A 25 8.46 -9.98 8.05
N LYS A 26 9.56 -9.68 8.75
CA LYS A 26 10.80 -9.18 8.13
C LYS A 26 11.33 -10.07 7.01
N ILE A 27 11.19 -11.40 7.17
CA ILE A 27 11.67 -12.39 6.20
C ILE A 27 10.86 -12.34 4.89
N VAL A 28 9.56 -12.10 4.97
CA VAL A 28 8.66 -12.09 3.80
C VAL A 28 8.43 -10.71 3.20
N ALA A 29 8.67 -9.63 3.96
CA ALA A 29 8.35 -8.26 3.56
C ALA A 29 8.94 -7.89 2.20
N ASP A 30 10.23 -8.17 1.97
CA ASP A 30 10.87 -7.84 0.69
C ASP A 30 10.42 -8.75 -0.46
N LEU A 31 10.07 -10.00 -0.17
CA LEU A 31 9.51 -10.93 -1.15
C LEU A 31 8.14 -10.45 -1.62
N VAL A 32 7.28 -10.02 -0.69
CA VAL A 32 5.96 -9.46 -0.97
C VAL A 32 6.05 -8.23 -1.88
N VAL A 33 6.96 -7.30 -1.57
CA VAL A 33 7.17 -6.11 -2.41
C VAL A 33 7.58 -6.51 -3.83
N ARG A 34 8.59 -7.39 -3.97
CA ARG A 34 9.07 -7.82 -5.29
C ARG A 34 7.98 -8.54 -6.09
N ALA A 35 7.25 -9.45 -5.45
CA ALA A 35 6.17 -10.20 -6.09
C ALA A 35 5.04 -9.28 -6.56
N ALA A 36 4.58 -8.37 -5.69
CA ALA A 36 3.52 -7.43 -6.02
C ALA A 36 3.92 -6.46 -7.13
N ILE A 37 5.14 -5.91 -7.10
CA ILE A 37 5.62 -5.03 -8.17
C ILE A 37 5.70 -5.77 -9.51
N ARG A 38 6.22 -7.01 -9.52
CA ARG A 38 6.30 -7.83 -10.74
C ARG A 38 4.92 -8.16 -11.30
N ALA A 39 3.96 -8.44 -10.42
CA ALA A 39 2.57 -8.74 -10.76
C ALA A 39 1.69 -7.49 -10.95
N ARG A 40 2.25 -6.28 -10.79
CA ARG A 40 1.51 -4.99 -10.82
C ARG A 40 0.32 -4.94 -9.85
N CYS A 41 0.44 -5.61 -8.71
CA CYS A 41 -0.57 -5.68 -7.66
C CYS A 41 -0.22 -4.73 -6.50
N HIS A 42 -1.19 -4.51 -5.61
CA HIS A 42 -0.97 -3.73 -4.40
C HIS A 42 -0.34 -4.57 -3.29
N TYR A 43 0.32 -3.93 -2.32
CA TYR A 43 0.93 -4.65 -1.21
C TYR A 43 0.95 -3.92 0.13
N VAL A 44 1.07 -4.70 1.20
CA VAL A 44 1.35 -4.24 2.56
C VAL A 44 2.51 -5.07 3.14
N ASN A 45 3.66 -4.43 3.37
CA ASN A 45 4.89 -5.10 3.80
C ASN A 45 5.42 -4.67 5.18
N LYS A 46 4.83 -3.64 5.81
CA LYS A 46 5.28 -3.09 7.10
C LYS A 46 4.28 -3.35 8.22
N LYS A 47 3.10 -2.75 8.13
CA LYS A 47 2.04 -2.89 9.12
C LYS A 47 0.69 -2.83 8.44
N TRP A 48 -0.16 -3.78 8.78
CA TRP A 48 -1.58 -3.72 8.47
C TRP A 48 -2.26 -2.74 9.42
N ILE A 49 -2.76 -1.62 8.90
CA ILE A 49 -3.52 -0.67 9.70
C ILE A 49 -4.92 -1.24 9.87
N GLY A 50 -5.35 -1.42 11.11
CA GLY A 50 -6.72 -1.85 11.41
C GLY A 50 -7.74 -0.92 10.75
N GLY A 51 -8.76 -1.49 10.14
CA GLY A 51 -9.76 -0.72 9.39
C GLY A 51 -9.41 -0.44 7.93
N MET A 52 -8.26 -0.89 7.41
CA MET A 52 -7.88 -0.60 6.01
C MET A 52 -8.92 -1.05 4.99
N LEU A 53 -9.46 -2.26 5.15
CA LEU A 53 -10.47 -2.83 4.26
C LEU A 53 -11.90 -2.61 4.77
N THR A 54 -12.10 -2.57 6.08
CA THR A 54 -13.46 -2.46 6.66
C THR A 54 -13.96 -1.02 6.79
N ASN A 55 -13.05 -0.04 6.78
CA ASN A 55 -13.36 1.38 6.79
C ASN A 55 -12.64 2.08 5.62
N TRP A 56 -13.04 1.72 4.40
CA TRP A 56 -12.41 2.20 3.16
C TRP A 56 -12.44 3.73 3.05
N SER A 57 -13.55 4.38 3.40
CA SER A 57 -13.67 5.85 3.29
C SER A 57 -12.62 6.59 4.13
N THR A 58 -12.22 6.04 5.28
CA THR A 58 -11.14 6.60 6.09
C THR A 58 -9.77 6.33 5.48
N THR A 59 -9.57 5.14 4.92
CA THR A 59 -8.33 4.77 4.21
C THR A 59 -8.12 5.62 2.96
N GLU A 60 -9.17 5.84 2.18
CA GLU A 60 -9.18 6.69 1.00
C GLU A 60 -8.81 8.14 1.35
N LYS A 61 -9.41 8.72 2.41
CA LYS A 61 -9.02 10.06 2.89
C LYS A 61 -7.54 10.14 3.26
N ARG A 62 -6.98 9.08 3.87
CA ARG A 62 -5.54 9.02 4.19
C ARG A 62 -4.67 8.89 2.94
N LEU A 63 -5.12 8.13 1.94
CA LEU A 63 -4.46 8.03 0.64
C LEU A 63 -4.46 9.37 -0.10
N GLN A 64 -5.57 10.10 -0.05
CA GLN A 64 -5.66 11.43 -0.64
C GLN A 64 -4.68 12.39 0.04
N LYS A 65 -4.68 12.44 1.38
CA LYS A 65 -3.71 13.24 2.13
C LYS A 65 -2.25 12.89 1.77
N PHE A 66 -1.95 11.60 1.60
CA PHE A 66 -0.63 11.17 1.16
C PHE A 66 -0.27 11.71 -0.24
N ARG A 67 -1.21 11.68 -1.19
CA ARG A 67 -1.01 12.24 -2.54
C ARG A 67 -0.75 13.74 -2.46
N ASP A 68 -1.53 14.47 -1.68
CA ASP A 68 -1.40 15.93 -1.52
C ASP A 68 -0.03 16.30 -0.95
N VAL A 69 0.37 15.68 0.17
CA VAL A 69 1.67 15.91 0.81
C VAL A 69 2.83 15.58 -0.14
N ARG A 70 2.68 14.54 -0.97
CA ARG A 70 3.68 14.18 -1.97
C ARG A 70 3.76 15.18 -3.11
N MET A 71 2.64 15.76 -3.53
CA MET A 71 2.61 16.82 -4.54
C MET A 71 3.27 18.10 -4.01
N GLU A 72 2.94 18.52 -2.80
CA GLU A 72 3.57 19.68 -2.15
C GLU A 72 5.09 19.53 -2.04
N GLN A 73 5.56 18.32 -1.73
CA GLN A 73 6.99 18.00 -1.71
C GLN A 73 7.63 18.19 -3.09
N LYS A 74 6.99 17.68 -4.16
CA LYS A 74 7.48 17.78 -5.54
C LYS A 74 7.49 19.22 -6.04
N MET A 75 6.53 20.04 -5.63
CA MET A 75 6.44 21.46 -5.99
C MET A 75 7.47 22.33 -5.25
N GLY A 76 8.34 21.76 -4.41
CA GLY A 76 9.38 22.51 -3.71
C GLY A 76 8.89 23.34 -2.52
N LYS A 77 7.64 23.16 -2.07
CA LYS A 77 7.04 23.88 -0.93
C LYS A 77 7.89 23.77 0.35
N LEU A 78 8.62 22.66 0.50
CA LEU A 78 9.57 22.41 1.58
C LEU A 78 10.69 23.46 1.71
N GLN A 79 11.08 24.12 0.63
CA GLN A 79 12.16 25.12 0.63
C GLN A 79 11.72 26.43 1.28
N TYR A 80 10.42 26.72 1.26
CA TYR A 80 9.83 27.95 1.80
C TYR A 80 9.34 27.78 3.25
N LEU A 81 9.41 26.56 3.81
CA LEU A 81 8.98 26.27 5.17
C LEU A 81 10.12 26.46 6.18
N PRO A 82 9.80 26.89 7.42
CA PRO A 82 10.74 26.85 8.52
C PRO A 82 11.32 25.45 8.71
N LYS A 83 12.60 25.35 9.12
CA LYS A 83 13.30 24.06 9.31
C LYS A 83 12.50 23.06 10.17
N LYS A 84 11.82 23.54 11.22
CA LYS A 84 11.00 22.72 12.11
C LYS A 84 9.83 22.06 11.36
N ASP A 85 9.12 22.83 10.54
CA ASP A 85 7.94 22.34 9.81
C ASP A 85 8.33 21.48 8.61
N ALA A 86 9.45 21.82 7.95
CA ALA A 86 10.03 20.96 6.91
C ALA A 86 10.40 19.57 7.46
N VAL A 87 10.93 19.48 8.68
CA VAL A 87 11.23 18.18 9.32
C VAL A 87 9.95 17.40 9.64
N LYS A 88 8.91 18.06 10.16
CA LYS A 88 7.61 17.41 10.42
C LYS A 88 7.02 16.82 9.14
N LEU A 89 6.99 17.59 8.07
CA LEU A 89 6.44 17.15 6.78
C LEU A 89 7.23 15.96 6.20
N LYS A 90 8.58 15.99 6.28
CA LYS A 90 9.42 14.86 5.87
C LYS A 90 9.15 13.59 6.67
N ARG A 91 8.95 13.71 7.98
CA ARG A 91 8.60 12.56 8.84
C ARG A 91 7.23 11.99 8.49
N GLU A 92 6.24 12.84 8.28
CA GLU A 92 4.90 12.42 7.87
C GLU A 92 4.91 11.73 6.50
N LEU A 93 5.64 12.28 5.53
CA LEU A 93 5.79 11.67 4.21
C LEU A 93 6.48 10.30 4.31
N SER A 94 7.56 10.19 5.07
CA SER A 94 8.26 8.92 5.30
C SER A 94 7.34 7.87 5.93
N HIS A 95 6.52 8.29 6.90
CA HIS A 95 5.49 7.44 7.49
C HIS A 95 4.49 6.97 6.44
N PHE A 96 3.90 7.86 5.64
CA PHE A 96 2.97 7.45 4.59
C PHE A 96 3.62 6.56 3.53
N MET A 97 4.86 6.82 3.12
CA MET A 97 5.58 5.97 2.16
C MET A 97 5.80 4.56 2.71
N ALA A 98 6.10 4.43 4.00
CA ALA A 98 6.34 3.14 4.64
C ALA A 98 5.06 2.29 4.76
N TYR A 99 3.91 2.90 5.04
CA TYR A 99 2.66 2.17 5.34
C TYR A 99 1.64 2.16 4.20
N LEU A 100 1.52 3.26 3.45
CA LEU A 100 0.55 3.42 2.37
C LEU A 100 1.20 3.33 0.97
N GLY A 101 2.53 3.27 0.89
CA GLY A 101 3.25 3.28 -0.38
C GLY A 101 2.87 2.15 -1.34
N GLY A 102 2.57 0.95 -0.81
CA GLY A 102 2.16 -0.21 -1.61
C GLY A 102 0.69 -0.21 -2.05
N ILE A 103 -0.15 0.62 -1.43
CA ILE A 103 -1.58 0.77 -1.75
C ILE A 103 -1.92 2.14 -2.33
N LYS A 104 -0.91 2.97 -2.64
CA LYS A 104 -1.09 4.36 -3.10
C LYS A 104 -1.97 4.52 -4.35
N TYR A 105 -2.03 3.48 -5.17
CA TYR A 105 -2.77 3.45 -6.43
C TYR A 105 -4.10 2.71 -6.33
N MET A 106 -4.46 2.20 -5.15
CA MET A 106 -5.80 1.64 -4.95
C MET A 106 -6.84 2.75 -5.07
N THR A 107 -7.86 2.48 -5.87
CA THR A 107 -9.06 3.31 -6.03
C THR A 107 -10.26 2.70 -5.32
N GLU A 108 -10.25 1.37 -5.17
CA GLU A 108 -11.31 0.59 -4.57
C GLU A 108 -10.75 -0.54 -3.69
N LEU A 109 -11.65 -1.28 -3.05
CA LEU A 109 -11.28 -2.44 -2.25
C LEU A 109 -10.74 -3.56 -3.16
N PRO A 110 -9.75 -4.33 -2.69
CA PRO A 110 -9.23 -5.45 -3.47
C PRO A 110 -10.25 -6.59 -3.47
N ASP A 111 -10.43 -7.24 -4.62
CA ASP A 111 -11.28 -8.42 -4.73
C ASP A 111 -10.64 -9.66 -4.09
N VAL A 112 -9.29 -9.74 -4.17
CA VAL A 112 -8.52 -10.89 -3.68
C VAL A 112 -7.40 -10.39 -2.79
N VAL A 113 -7.30 -10.99 -1.60
CA VAL A 113 -6.21 -10.72 -0.66
C VAL A 113 -5.38 -11.98 -0.47
N ILE A 114 -4.10 -11.89 -0.75
CA ILE A 114 -3.12 -12.97 -0.55
C ILE A 114 -2.34 -12.63 0.72
N ILE A 115 -2.54 -13.41 1.78
CA ILE A 115 -1.89 -13.19 3.07
C ILE A 115 -0.76 -14.21 3.23
N LEU A 116 0.46 -13.70 3.35
CA LEU A 116 1.60 -14.47 3.77
C LEU A 116 1.67 -14.38 5.29
N ASP A 117 1.73 -15.57 5.89
CA ASP A 117 1.94 -15.77 7.32
C ASP A 117 0.72 -15.48 8.20
N GLN A 118 -0.06 -16.53 8.43
CA GLN A 118 -1.28 -16.55 9.26
C GLN A 118 -0.99 -17.02 10.70
N GLN A 119 0.15 -16.64 11.26
CA GLN A 119 0.54 -17.00 12.64
C GLN A 119 0.97 -15.80 13.47
#